data_AF-A0A7C6P8R3-F1
#
_entry.id   AF-A0A7C6P8R3-F1
#
_cell.length_a   1.000
_cell.length_b   1.000
_cell.length_c   1.000
_cell.angle_alpha   90.00
_cell.angle_beta   90.00
_cell.angle_gamma   90.00
#
_symmetry.space_group_name_H-M   'P 1'
#
loop_
_entity.id
_entity.type
_entity.pdbx_description
1 polymer ?
#
loop_
_entity_poly.entity_id
_entity_poly.type
_entity_poly.pdbx_seq_one_letter_code
_entity_poly.pdbx_strand_id
1 'polypeptide(L)'
;MEKASTGMTCYACRNKHAKPRNIGGTMYFICDECFNQHIWANFKALEYLKTKRPGFGDKNMKVNRKDSSMVGKRKYPVVTS
;
A
#
# COMPACT_ATOMS: atom_id res chain seq x y z
N MET A 1 7.11 9.44 33.26
CA MET A 1 6.46 8.25 32.67
C MET A 1 6.53 8.39 31.17
N GLU A 2 7.54 7.78 30.56
CA GLU A 2 7.71 7.77 29.11
C GLU A 2 6.62 6.92 28.49
N LYS A 3 5.70 7.55 27.75
CA LYS A 3 4.82 6.83 26.84
C LYS A 3 5.68 6.42 25.64
N ALA A 4 6.29 5.25 25.71
CA ALA A 4 6.80 4.58 24.53
C ALA A 4 5.59 4.24 23.65
N SER A 5 5.21 5.15 22.76
CA SER A 5 4.38 4.77 21.63
C SER A 5 5.23 3.82 20.80
N THR A 6 5.11 2.52 21.04
CA THR A 6 5.69 1.46 20.23
C THR A 6 4.98 1.45 18.88
N GLY A 7 5.22 2.51 18.10
CA GLY A 7 4.81 2.59 16.72
C GLY A 7 5.52 1.46 15.99
N MET A 8 4.74 0.60 15.32
CA MET A 8 5.25 -0.53 14.56
C MET A 8 6.35 -0.06 13.60
N THR A 9 7.48 -0.76 13.55
CA THR A 9 8.58 -0.44 12.63
C THR A 9 8.23 -0.85 11.20
N CYS A 10 8.70 -0.10 10.22
CA CYS A 10 8.50 -0.39 8.80
C CYS A 10 8.96 -1.80 8.48
N TYR A 11 8.06 -2.63 7.94
CA TYR A 11 8.38 -4.00 7.53
C TYR A 11 9.54 -4.08 6.54
N ALA A 12 9.63 -3.10 5.63
CA ALA A 12 10.62 -3.11 4.55
C ALA A 12 12.01 -2.64 5.01
N CYS A 13 12.12 -1.46 5.62
CA CYS A 13 13.41 -0.90 6.00
C CYS A 13 13.82 -1.11 7.46
N ARG A 14 12.90 -1.57 8.31
CA ARG A 14 13.09 -1.84 9.76
C ARG A 14 13.66 -0.69 10.60
N ASN A 15 13.79 0.51 10.01
CA ASN A 15 14.48 1.64 10.62
C ASN A 15 13.52 2.80 10.95
N LYS A 16 12.44 2.97 10.18
CA LYS A 16 11.49 4.08 10.34
C LYS A 16 10.16 3.59 10.90
N HIS A 17 9.39 4.48 11.53
CA HIS A 17 8.02 4.16 11.93
C HIS A 17 7.12 3.84 10.72
N ALA A 18 6.31 2.80 10.88
CA ALA A 18 5.36 2.35 9.90
C ALA A 18 4.00 3.06 10.05
N LYS A 19 3.29 3.14 8.93
CA LYS A 19 1.86 3.43 8.89
C LYS A 19 1.14 2.27 8.21
N PRO A 20 -0.10 1.94 8.60
CA PRO A 20 -0.91 0.97 7.87
C PRO A 20 -1.22 1.53 6.47
N ARG A 21 -0.88 0.77 5.43
CA ARG A 21 -1.09 1.09 4.01
C ARG A 21 -1.73 -0.12 3.32
N ASN A 22 -2.65 0.11 2.39
CA ASN A 22 -3.22 -0.95 1.54
C ASN A 22 -2.54 -0.94 0.17
N ILE A 23 -1.92 -2.05 -0.20
CA ILE A 23 -1.30 -2.26 -1.51
C ILE A 23 -1.94 -3.51 -2.12
N GLY A 24 -2.67 -3.35 -3.22
CA GLY A 24 -3.25 -4.47 -3.96
C GLY A 24 -4.29 -5.30 -3.18
N GLY A 25 -4.93 -4.71 -2.17
CA GLY A 25 -5.89 -5.42 -1.30
C GLY A 25 -5.27 -5.99 -0.02
N THR A 26 -3.94 -6.03 0.07
CA THR A 26 -3.21 -6.50 1.24
C THR A 26 -2.78 -5.32 2.11
N MET A 27 -2.98 -5.43 3.43
CA MET A 27 -2.56 -4.42 4.38
C MET A 27 -1.11 -4.64 4.81
N TYR A 28 -0.28 -3.61 4.65
CA TYR A 28 1.13 -3.59 5.03
C TYR A 28 1.40 -2.46 6.03
N PHE A 29 2.33 -2.69 6.95
CA PHE A 29 2.85 -1.67 7.85
C PHE A 29 4.22 -1.21 7.35
N ILE A 30 4.24 -0.08 6.63
CA ILE A 30 5.44 0.45 6.00
C ILE A 30 5.54 1.97 6.14
N CYS A 31 6.74 2.51 6.05
CA CYS A 31 6.98 3.95 6.06
C CYS A 31 6.67 4.59 4.69
N ASP A 32 6.56 5.91 4.67
CA ASP A 32 6.16 6.67 3.48
C ASP A 32 7.15 6.51 2.31
N GLU A 33 8.44 6.41 2.60
CA GLU A 33 9.47 6.21 1.58
C GLU A 33 9.37 4.84 0.89
N CYS A 34 9.26 3.76 1.68
CA CYS A 34 9.11 2.41 1.14
C CYS A 34 7.76 2.24 0.41
N PHE A 35 6.71 2.91 0.87
CA PHE A 35 5.43 2.93 0.17
C PHE A 35 5.57 3.55 -1.23
N ASN A 36 6.23 4.70 -1.35
CA ASN A 36 6.44 5.35 -2.64
C ASN A 36 7.28 4.48 -3.60
N GLN A 37 8.32 3.82 -3.09
CA GLN A 37 9.11 2.86 -3.87
C GLN A 37 8.23 1.69 -4.37
N HIS A 38 7.34 1.16 -3.53
CA HIS A 38 6.39 0.13 -3.94
C HIS A 38 5.44 0.59 -5.05
N ILE A 39 4.87 1.80 -4.93
CA ILE A 39 3.97 2.36 -5.95
C ILE A 39 4.72 2.53 -7.28
N TRP A 40 5.94 3.05 -7.24
CA TRP A 40 6.76 3.25 -8.44
C TRP A 40 7.17 1.93 -9.09
N ALA A 41 7.60 0.94 -8.30
CA ALA A 41 7.91 -0.38 -8.81
C ALA A 41 6.70 -1.04 -9.48
N ASN A 42 5.52 -0.90 -8.88
CA ASN A 42 4.27 -1.42 -9.45
C ASN A 42 3.91 -0.70 -10.76
N PHE A 43 4.07 0.63 -10.81
CA PHE A 43 3.86 1.41 -12.04
C PHE A 43 4.77 0.93 -13.17
N LYS A 44 6.08 0.77 -12.90
CA LYS A 44 7.05 0.26 -13.88
C LYS A 44 6.73 -1.16 -14.34
N ALA A 45 6.32 -2.04 -13.42
CA ALA A 45 5.91 -3.40 -13.77
C ALA A 45 4.70 -3.39 -14.72
N LEU A 46 3.72 -2.52 -14.46
CA LEU A 46 2.56 -2.36 -15.33
C LEU A 46 2.94 -1.81 -16.72
N GLU A 47 3.85 -0.83 -16.79
CA GLU A 47 4.36 -0.31 -18.07
C GLU A 47 5.05 -1.41 -18.89
N TYR A 48 5.91 -2.20 -18.24
CA TYR A 48 6.59 -3.32 -18.89
C TYR A 48 5.63 -4.40 -19.40
N LEU A 49 4.58 -4.71 -18.64
CA LEU A 49 3.56 -5.65 -19.07
C LEU A 49 2.73 -5.13 -20.25
N LYS A 50 2.54 -3.80 -20.36
CA LYS A 50 1.87 -3.19 -21.52
C LYS A 50 2.73 -3.32 -22.78
N THR A 51 4.04 -3.12 -22.70
CA THR A 51 4.93 -3.18 -23.87
C THR A 51 5.22 -4.61 -24.34
N LYS A 52 5.12 -5.60 -23.46
CA LYS A 52 5.33 -7.02 -23.78
C LYS A 52 4.10 -7.78 -24.28
N ARG A 53 2.93 -7.16 -24.41
CA ARG A 53 1.77 -7.78 -25.07
C ARG A 53 1.78 -7.47 -26.57
N PRO A 54 2.28 -8.35 -27.46
CA PRO A 54 1.99 -8.23 -28.88
C PRO A 54 0.48 -8.47 -29.06
N GLY A 55 -0.29 -7.42 -29.33
CA GLY A 55 -1.65 -7.55 -29.86
C GLY A 55 -2.84 -7.17 -28.96
N PHE A 56 -2.67 -6.45 -27.84
CA PHE A 56 -3.83 -5.92 -27.11
C PHE A 56 -4.12 -4.47 -27.51
N GLY A 57 -4.72 -4.33 -28.69
CA GLY A 57 -5.31 -3.07 -29.14
C GLY A 57 -6.37 -2.58 -28.16
N ASP A 58 -6.17 -1.36 -27.68
CA ASP A 58 -7.19 -0.31 -27.57
C ASP A 58 -8.61 -0.72 -27.12
N LYS A 59 -8.77 -1.41 -25.99
CA LYS A 59 -10.10 -1.63 -25.40
C LYS A 59 -10.07 -1.63 -23.87
N ASN A 60 -10.42 -0.49 -23.30
CA ASN A 60 -11.08 -0.37 -21.99
C ASN A 60 -10.33 -0.91 -20.75
N MET A 61 -9.20 -0.29 -20.40
CA MET A 61 -8.79 -0.30 -18.98
C MET A 61 -9.62 0.76 -18.24
N LYS A 62 -10.92 0.49 -18.04
CA LYS A 62 -11.72 1.23 -17.05
C LYS A 62 -11.09 0.94 -15.70
N VAL A 63 -10.22 1.84 -15.26
CA VAL A 63 -9.82 1.94 -13.86
C VAL A 63 -11.10 2.35 -13.12
N ASN A 64 -11.91 1.37 -12.75
CA ASN A 64 -12.95 1.55 -11.74
C ASN A 64 -12.22 1.80 -10.43
N ARG A 65 -11.77 3.04 -10.25
CA ARG A 65 -11.44 3.61 -8.94
C ARG A 65 -12.79 3.75 -8.25
N LYS A 66 -13.30 2.64 -7.73
CA LYS A 66 -14.50 2.63 -6.90
C LYS A 66 -14.07 3.29 -5.60
N ASP A 67 -14.32 4.60 -5.56
CA ASP A 67 -14.35 5.39 -4.34
C ASP A 67 -15.16 4.59 -3.32
N SER A 68 -14.44 3.93 -2.41
CA SER A 68 -15.03 3.21 -1.30
C SER A 68 -14.99 4.13 -0.10
N SER A 69 -15.59 5.30 -0.26
CA SER A 69 -16.24 5.95 0.86
C SER A 69 -17.32 5.00 1.36
N MET A 70 -17.24 4.65 2.65
CA MET A 70 -18.04 3.65 3.37
C MET A 70 -17.59 2.19 3.21
N VAL A 71 -16.91 1.66 4.23
CA VAL A 71 -17.37 0.53 5.05
C VAL A 71 -16.41 0.32 6.22
N GLY A 72 -16.97 0.45 7.43
CA GLY A 72 -16.47 -0.24 8.62
C GLY A 72 -15.45 0.52 9.44
N LYS A 73 -15.92 1.14 10.53
CA LYS A 73 -15.12 1.43 11.73
C LYS A 73 -14.45 0.14 12.21
N ARG A 74 -13.27 -0.22 11.67
CA ARG A 74 -12.47 -1.31 12.23
C ARG A 74 -11.75 -0.74 13.47
N LYS A 75 -12.28 -1.09 14.64
CA LYS A 75 -11.56 -0.98 15.91
C LYS A 75 -10.32 -1.85 15.79
N TYR A 76 -9.17 -1.21 15.61
CA TYR A 76 -7.88 -1.85 15.82
C TYR A 76 -7.81 -2.26 17.31
N PRO A 77 -7.31 -3.46 17.66
CA PRO A 77 -7.06 -3.76 19.06
C PRO A 77 -6.00 -2.79 19.56
N VAL A 78 -6.37 -1.96 20.54
CA VAL A 78 -5.42 -1.20 21.34
C VAL A 78 -4.68 -2.24 22.17
N VAL A 79 -3.44 -2.55 21.78
CA VAL A 79 -2.54 -3.35 22.59
C VAL A 79 -2.18 -2.48 23.80
N THR A 80 -2.82 -2.76 24.93
CA THR A 80 -2.45 -2.18 26.22
C THR A 80 -1.24 -2.93 26.75
N SER A 81 -0.13 -2.24 26.91
CA SER A 81 0.94 -2.59 27.84
C SER A 81 1.60 -1.29 28.29
#